data_AF-D5UA20-F1
#
_entry.id   AF-D5UA20-F1
#
_cell.length_a   1.000
_cell.length_b   1.000
_cell.length_c   1.000
_cell.angle_alpha   90.00
_cell.angle_beta   90.00
_cell.angle_gamma   90.00
#
_symmetry.space_group_name_H-M   'P 1'
#
loop_
_entity.id
_entity.type
_entity.pdbx_description
1 polymer ?
#
loop_
_entity_poly.entity_id
_entity_poly.type
_entity_poly.pdbx_seq_one_letter_code
_entity_poly.pdbx_strand_id
1 'polypeptide(L)'
;MNIGVIRSIPTMFILNFITLGIYHYYWVYYITLEVVKFTKRKDISPALELLLSVMTCNLYTIYWYNKYGNIIHKEIALKIDENDKDDKTQIVMTASIIVLLAGVPIIGALIFAFVMGALVSGMSLVYSDFNFIDLIDKPEALLIFLGTILLGFIILFVIISSLLIPDIIMQKKLNSIWEKIRSKK
;
A
#
# COMPACT_ATOMS: atom_id res chain seq x y z
N MET A 1 10.61 -2.19 22.33
CA MET A 1 9.76 -1.70 21.22
C MET A 1 8.34 -1.57 21.75
N ASN A 2 7.88 -0.32 21.92
CA ASN A 2 6.68 0.02 22.67
C ASN A 2 5.41 -0.30 21.87
N ILE A 3 4.43 -0.89 22.55
CA ILE A 3 3.09 -1.15 22.03
C ILE A 3 2.29 0.14 22.19
N GLY A 4 1.46 0.50 21.21
CA GLY A 4 0.56 1.66 21.31
C GLY A 4 1.16 3.02 20.99
N VAL A 5 2.01 3.06 19.96
CA VAL A 5 2.53 4.32 19.42
C VAL A 5 1.45 4.97 18.54
N ILE A 6 1.05 6.18 18.89
CA ILE A 6 0.14 6.99 18.08
C ILE A 6 0.94 7.56 16.91
N ARG A 7 0.53 7.23 15.68
CA ARG A 7 1.21 7.69 14.47
C ARG A 7 0.39 8.77 13.77
N SER A 8 1.03 9.87 13.38
CA SER A 8 0.43 10.97 12.64
C SER A 8 0.17 10.57 11.18
N ILE A 9 -1.08 10.77 10.73
CA ILE A 9 -1.50 10.51 9.34
C ILE A 9 -0.67 11.31 8.31
N PRO A 10 -0.36 12.61 8.53
CA PRO A 10 0.46 13.37 7.58
C PRO A 10 1.87 12.80 7.41
N THR A 11 2.50 12.35 8.50
CA THR A 11 3.84 11.75 8.45
C THR A 11 3.82 10.45 7.66
N MET A 12 2.76 9.65 7.81
CA MET A 12 2.57 8.42 7.07
C MET A 12 2.46 8.66 5.56
N PHE A 13 1.70 9.69 5.17
CA PHE A 13 1.57 10.11 3.77
C PHE A 13 2.91 10.53 3.16
N ILE A 14 3.64 11.39 3.87
CA ILE A 14 4.95 11.90 3.42
C ILE A 14 5.96 10.76 3.28
N LEU A 15 6.04 9.86 4.26
CA LEU A 15 6.98 8.74 4.22
C LEU A 15 6.67 7.77 3.07
N ASN A 16 5.40 7.51 2.79
CA ASN A 16 5.04 6.61 1.69
C ASN A 16 5.36 7.21 0.31
N PHE A 17 5.22 8.54 0.17
CA PHE A 17 5.62 9.26 -1.03
C PHE A 17 7.15 9.30 -1.22
N ILE A 18 7.91 9.59 -0.16
CA ILE A 18 9.38 9.64 -0.20
C ILE A 18 9.99 8.27 -0.48
N THR A 19 9.41 7.21 0.09
CA THR A 19 9.93 5.83 -0.05
C THR A 19 9.35 5.08 -1.26
N LEU A 20 8.55 5.76 -2.10
CA LEU A 20 7.93 5.20 -3.29
C LEU A 20 7.14 3.90 -3.02
N GLY A 21 6.41 3.83 -1.91
CA GLY A 21 5.62 2.65 -1.54
C GLY A 21 6.33 1.64 -0.62
N ILE A 22 7.65 1.74 -0.39
CA ILE A 22 8.36 0.79 0.47
C ILE A 22 7.90 0.88 1.93
N TYR A 23 7.54 2.09 2.38
CA TYR A 23 7.05 2.31 3.74
C TYR A 23 5.79 1.48 4.06
N HIS A 24 4.95 1.18 3.07
CA HIS A 24 3.79 0.30 3.23
C HIS A 24 4.16 -1.05 3.86
N TYR A 25 5.23 -1.70 3.36
CA TYR A 25 5.70 -2.99 3.88
C TYR A 25 6.20 -2.90 5.32
N TYR A 26 6.97 -1.84 5.62
CA TYR A 26 7.40 -1.57 6.99
C TYR A 26 6.21 -1.40 7.94
N TRP A 27 5.18 -0.68 7.49
CA TRP A 27 3.97 -0.47 8.27
C TRP A 27 3.17 -1.75 8.50
N VAL A 28 2.97 -2.58 7.47
CA VAL A 28 2.30 -3.89 7.58
C VAL A 28 2.96 -4.75 8.66
N TYR A 29 4.28 -4.89 8.62
CA TYR A 29 5.04 -5.63 9.62
C TYR A 29 4.82 -5.08 11.04
N TYR A 30 4.86 -3.76 11.19
CA TYR A 30 4.72 -3.10 12.48
C TYR A 30 3.34 -3.31 13.10
N ILE A 31 2.28 -3.18 12.30
CA ILE A 31 0.90 -3.40 12.75
C ILE A 31 0.71 -4.85 13.15
N THR A 32 1.18 -5.81 12.34
CA THR A 32 1.08 -7.24 12.69
C THR A 32 1.77 -7.51 14.03
N LEU A 33 2.96 -6.94 14.24
CA LEU A 33 3.70 -7.12 15.48
C LEU A 33 3.00 -6.49 16.69
N GLU A 34 2.38 -5.32 16.54
CA GLU A 34 1.55 -4.70 17.60
C GLU A 34 0.33 -5.56 17.94
N VAL A 35 -0.38 -6.06 16.92
CA VAL A 35 -1.55 -6.92 17.08
C VAL A 35 -1.16 -8.22 17.79
N VAL A 36 -0.07 -8.87 17.39
CA VAL A 36 0.45 -10.10 18.03
C VAL A 36 0.77 -9.85 19.50
N LYS A 37 1.48 -8.77 19.81
CA LYS A 37 1.85 -8.44 21.19
C LYS A 37 0.64 -8.13 22.06
N PHE A 38 -0.37 -7.44 21.53
CA PHE A 38 -1.58 -7.10 22.28
C PHE A 38 -2.51 -8.29 22.47
N THR A 39 -2.73 -9.08 21.42
CA THR A 39 -3.62 -10.25 21.46
C THR A 39 -2.97 -11.49 22.06
N LYS A 40 -1.64 -11.50 22.22
CA LYS A 40 -0.80 -12.63 22.67
C LYS A 40 -0.99 -13.91 21.83
N ARG A 41 -1.41 -13.75 20.58
CA ARG A 41 -1.60 -14.84 19.62
C ARG A 41 -0.26 -15.34 19.09
N LYS A 42 -0.06 -16.66 19.10
CA LYS A 42 1.17 -17.32 18.61
C LYS A 42 1.02 -17.88 17.20
N ASP A 43 -0.21 -17.96 16.70
CA ASP A 43 -0.58 -18.40 15.35
C ASP A 43 -0.20 -17.39 14.26
N ILE A 44 0.18 -16.16 14.66
CA ILE A 44 0.49 -15.07 13.74
C ILE A 44 1.99 -14.74 13.80
N SER A 45 2.65 -14.81 12.65
CA SER A 45 4.06 -14.43 12.48
C SER A 45 4.20 -13.15 11.63
N PRO A 46 4.65 -12.02 12.20
CA PRO A 46 4.81 -10.77 11.47
C PRO A 46 5.75 -10.85 10.26
N ALA A 47 6.81 -11.65 10.36
CA ALA A 47 7.77 -11.82 9.28
C ALA A 47 7.20 -12.62 8.11
N LEU A 48 6.37 -13.64 8.40
CA LEU A 48 5.74 -14.48 7.38
C LEU A 48 4.68 -13.68 6.59
N GLU A 49 3.90 -12.88 7.29
CA GLU A 49 2.87 -12.01 6.71
C GLU A 49 3.49 -10.94 5.79
N LEU A 50 4.63 -10.35 6.19
CA LEU A 50 5.41 -9.45 5.36
C LEU A 50 5.97 -10.16 4.11
N LEU A 51 6.55 -11.35 4.29
CA LEU A 51 7.13 -12.12 3.19
C LEU A 51 6.07 -12.47 2.14
N LEU A 52 4.88 -12.88 2.58
CA LEU A 52 3.74 -13.14 1.69
C LEU A 52 3.29 -11.88 0.94
N SER A 53 3.22 -10.73 1.62
CA SER A 53 2.86 -9.44 1.00
C SER A 53 3.84 -9.05 -0.12
N VAL A 54 5.14 -9.24 0.09
CA VAL A 54 6.18 -8.99 -0.91
C VAL A 54 6.16 -10.03 -2.03
N MET A 55 6.09 -11.33 -1.69
CA MET A 55 6.15 -12.43 -2.65
C MET A 55 4.95 -12.44 -3.61
N THR A 56 3.78 -12.01 -3.14
CA THR A 56 2.56 -11.97 -3.95
C THR A 56 2.31 -10.62 -4.61
N CYS A 57 3.31 -9.73 -4.63
CA CYS A 57 3.19 -8.39 -5.22
C CYS A 57 1.95 -7.62 -4.72
N ASN A 58 1.77 -7.53 -3.39
CA ASN A 58 0.64 -6.87 -2.73
C ASN A 58 -0.74 -7.55 -2.85
N LEU A 59 -0.89 -8.67 -3.57
CA LEU A 59 -2.16 -9.41 -3.60
C LEU A 59 -2.53 -9.92 -2.20
N TYR A 60 -1.55 -10.45 -1.46
CA TYR A 60 -1.77 -10.94 -0.10
C TYR A 60 -2.12 -9.82 0.89
N THR A 61 -1.63 -8.59 0.67
CA THR A 61 -1.95 -7.44 1.53
C THR A 61 -3.48 -7.24 1.65
N ILE A 62 -4.24 -7.61 0.62
CA ILE A 62 -5.70 -7.54 0.61
C ILE A 62 -6.32 -8.52 1.61
N TYR A 63 -5.87 -9.78 1.59
CA TYR A 63 -6.29 -10.77 2.58
C TYR A 63 -5.88 -10.33 3.99
N TRP A 64 -4.68 -9.76 4.11
CA TRP A 64 -4.16 -9.23 5.37
C TRP A 64 -5.07 -8.11 5.92
N TYR A 65 -5.46 -7.12 5.12
CA TYR A 65 -6.38 -6.06 5.59
C TYR A 65 -7.69 -6.61 6.14
N ASN A 66 -8.25 -7.65 5.49
CA ASN A 66 -9.48 -8.28 5.97
C ASN A 66 -9.28 -9.01 7.30
N LYS A 67 -8.23 -9.83 7.41
CA LYS A 67 -7.91 -10.59 8.63
C LYS A 67 -7.59 -9.66 9.80
N TYR A 68 -6.67 -8.71 9.61
CA TYR A 68 -6.21 -7.81 10.65
C TYR A 68 -7.22 -6.71 10.97
N GLY A 69 -7.99 -6.24 9.98
CA GLY A 69 -9.12 -5.35 10.19
C GLY A 69 -10.16 -5.97 11.12
N ASN A 70 -10.53 -7.23 10.92
CA ASN A 70 -11.46 -7.94 11.81
C ASN A 70 -10.91 -8.04 13.24
N ILE A 71 -9.62 -8.37 13.39
CA ILE A 71 -8.96 -8.48 14.69
C ILE A 71 -8.95 -7.15 15.43
N ILE A 72 -8.56 -6.06 14.76
CA ILE A 72 -8.44 -4.74 15.38
C ILE A 72 -9.84 -4.19 15.73
N HIS A 73 -10.81 -4.30 14.81
CA HIS A 73 -12.13 -3.72 14.98
C HIS A 73 -13.08 -4.53 15.86
N LYS A 74 -12.90 -5.86 15.95
CA LYS A 74 -13.73 -6.69 16.82
C LYS A 74 -12.97 -7.06 18.09
N GLU A 75 -11.90 -7.83 17.99
CA GLU A 75 -11.31 -8.42 19.18
C GLU A 75 -10.58 -7.41 20.08
N ILE A 76 -9.80 -6.52 19.49
CA ILE A 76 -9.06 -5.50 20.26
C ILE A 76 -10.04 -4.45 20.80
N ALA A 77 -10.99 -3.99 19.96
CA ALA A 77 -12.00 -3.03 20.37
C ALA A 77 -12.91 -3.55 21.51
N LEU A 78 -13.47 -4.77 21.36
CA LEU A 78 -14.36 -5.36 22.38
C LEU A 78 -13.66 -5.61 23.72
N LYS A 79 -12.36 -5.93 23.71
CA LYS A 79 -11.57 -6.07 24.95
C LYS A 79 -11.44 -4.77 25.75
N ILE A 80 -11.62 -3.62 25.10
CA ILE A 80 -11.42 -2.29 25.70
C ILE A 80 -12.75 -1.63 26.03
N ASP A 81 -13.76 -1.87 25.19
CA ASP A 81 -15.08 -1.27 25.24
C ASP A 81 -16.13 -2.30 24.79
N GLU A 82 -16.76 -2.97 25.75
CA GLU A 82 -17.70 -4.09 25.51
C GLU A 82 -18.96 -3.65 24.73
N ASN A 83 -19.22 -2.34 24.67
CA ASN A 83 -20.35 -1.75 23.96
C ASN A 83 -19.99 -1.22 22.55
N ASP A 84 -18.73 -1.31 22.11
CA ASP A 84 -18.28 -0.93 20.75
C ASP A 84 -18.64 -2.03 19.74
N LYS A 85 -19.94 -2.33 19.59
CA LYS A 85 -20.47 -3.11 18.45
C LYS A 85 -20.53 -2.23 17.20
N ASP A 86 -19.39 -1.68 16.84
CA ASP A 86 -19.30 -0.73 15.74
C ASP A 86 -19.22 -1.51 14.42
N ASP A 87 -20.29 -1.42 13.62
CA ASP A 87 -20.49 -2.02 12.29
C ASP A 87 -19.40 -1.62 11.26
N LYS A 88 -18.45 -0.78 11.67
CA LYS A 88 -17.36 -0.22 10.86
C LYS A 88 -16.29 -1.22 10.43
N THR A 89 -16.33 -2.47 10.90
CA THR A 89 -15.50 -3.54 10.34
C THR A 89 -15.80 -3.74 8.84
N GLN A 90 -17.04 -3.48 8.43
CA GLN A 90 -17.45 -3.52 7.02
C GLN A 90 -16.82 -2.39 6.19
N ILE A 91 -16.41 -1.27 6.78
CA ILE A 91 -15.85 -0.12 6.04
C ILE A 91 -14.44 -0.42 5.55
N VAL A 92 -13.60 -1.06 6.37
CA VAL A 92 -12.24 -1.47 5.96
C VAL A 92 -12.30 -2.56 4.89
N MET A 93 -13.20 -3.53 5.08
CA MET A 93 -13.44 -4.61 4.13
C MET A 93 -13.96 -4.05 2.79
N THR A 94 -14.98 -3.19 2.79
CA THR A 94 -15.52 -2.54 1.58
C THR A 94 -14.48 -1.63 0.91
N ALA A 95 -13.68 -0.87 1.67
CA ALA A 95 -12.60 -0.07 1.10
C ALA A 95 -11.55 -0.94 0.40
N SER A 96 -11.15 -2.06 1.01
CA SER A 96 -10.19 -2.99 0.39
C SER A 96 -10.75 -3.67 -0.88
N ILE A 97 -12.05 -3.99 -0.90
CA ILE A 97 -12.73 -4.55 -2.07
C ILE A 97 -12.88 -3.51 -3.19
N ILE A 98 -13.19 -2.25 -2.87
CA ILE A 98 -13.25 -1.16 -3.85
C ILE A 98 -11.86 -0.92 -4.45
N VAL A 99 -10.81 -0.93 -3.63
CA VAL A 99 -9.41 -0.84 -4.11
C VAL A 99 -9.06 -2.03 -5.01
N LEU A 100 -9.56 -3.23 -4.74
CA LEU A 100 -9.39 -4.39 -5.64
C LEU A 100 -10.11 -4.18 -6.97
N LEU A 101 -11.38 -3.78 -6.95
CA LEU A 101 -12.23 -3.71 -8.15
C LEU A 101 -11.85 -2.55 -9.07
N ALA A 102 -11.48 -1.40 -8.50
CA ALA A 102 -11.10 -0.22 -9.25
C ALA A 102 -9.58 -0.15 -9.47
N GLY A 103 -8.78 -0.40 -8.43
CA GLY A 103 -7.33 -0.19 -8.46
C GLY A 103 -6.60 -1.23 -9.30
N VAL A 104 -6.86 -2.53 -9.12
CA VAL A 104 -6.10 -3.60 -9.81
C VAL A 104 -6.29 -3.58 -11.33
N PRO A 105 -7.50 -3.39 -11.89
CA PRO A 105 -7.68 -3.29 -13.33
C PRO A 105 -7.05 -2.03 -13.93
N ILE A 106 -7.13 -0.88 -13.23
CA ILE A 106 -6.52 0.37 -13.67
C ILE A 106 -4.99 0.22 -13.67
N ILE A 107 -4.41 -0.32 -12.60
CA ILE A 107 -2.98 -0.58 -12.49
C ILE A 107 -2.54 -1.56 -13.59
N GLY A 108 -3.29 -2.64 -13.82
CA GLY A 108 -3.01 -3.62 -14.87
C GLY A 108 -3.03 -3.00 -16.28
N ALA A 109 -4.04 -2.18 -16.59
CA ALA A 109 -4.13 -1.48 -17.86
C ALA A 109 -2.99 -0.49 -18.08
N LEU A 110 -2.61 0.26 -17.03
CA LEU A 110 -1.50 1.21 -17.11
C LEU A 110 -0.15 0.50 -17.26
N ILE A 111 0.08 -0.60 -16.54
CA ILE A 111 1.29 -1.43 -16.69
C ILE A 111 1.37 -1.98 -18.12
N PHE A 112 0.27 -2.48 -18.66
CA PHE A 112 0.22 -2.96 -20.03
C PHE A 112 0.58 -1.85 -21.03
N ALA A 113 0.00 -0.65 -20.88
CA ALA A 113 0.33 0.52 -21.70
C ALA A 113 1.81 0.92 -21.58
N PHE A 114 2.38 0.87 -20.37
CA PHE A 114 3.79 1.14 -20.13
C PHE A 114 4.71 0.13 -20.80
N VAL A 115 4.41 -1.18 -20.68
CA VAL A 115 5.20 -2.23 -21.33
C VAL A 115 5.16 -2.09 -22.85
N MET A 116 3.98 -1.86 -23.43
CA MET A 116 3.84 -1.66 -24.87
C MET A 116 4.57 -0.39 -25.34
N GLY A 117 4.46 0.71 -24.59
CA GLY A 117 5.17 1.96 -24.89
C GLY A 117 6.70 1.80 -24.80
N ALA A 118 7.19 1.11 -23.77
CA ALA A 118 8.61 0.81 -23.60
C ALA A 118 9.13 -0.09 -24.72
N LEU A 119 8.35 -1.07 -25.15
CA LEU A 119 8.69 -1.96 -26.26
C LEU A 119 8.78 -1.18 -27.59
N VAL A 120 7.79 -0.33 -27.89
CA VAL A 120 7.80 0.52 -29.10
C VAL A 120 8.98 1.50 -29.07
N SER A 121 9.24 2.13 -27.93
CA SER A 121 10.40 3.00 -27.74
C SER A 121 11.71 2.23 -27.94
N GLY A 122 11.86 1.05 -27.33
CA GLY A 122 13.04 0.21 -27.49
C GLY A 122 13.28 -0.24 -28.93
N MET A 123 12.24 -0.65 -29.66
CA MET A 123 12.38 -1.02 -31.07
C MET A 123 12.78 0.15 -31.97
N SER A 124 12.27 1.35 -31.69
CA SER A 124 12.69 2.59 -32.39
C SER A 124 14.18 2.85 -32.20
N LEU A 125 14.70 2.59 -31.00
CA LEU A 125 16.11 2.81 -30.65
C LEU A 125 17.05 1.77 -31.26
N VAL A 126 16.65 0.49 -31.32
CA VAL A 126 17.47 -0.62 -31.87
C VAL A 126 17.58 -0.54 -33.40
N TYR A 127 16.59 0.04 -34.08
CA TYR A 127 16.61 0.18 -35.55
C TYR A 127 17.59 1.25 -36.05
N SER A 128 17.99 2.19 -35.20
CA SER A 128 19.06 3.15 -35.50
C SER A 128 20.35 2.75 -34.78
N ASP A 129 21.52 2.81 -35.44
CA ASP A 129 22.82 2.75 -34.76
C ASP A 129 22.82 3.75 -33.58
N PHE A 130 22.76 3.24 -32.35
CA PHE A 130 22.26 3.99 -31.21
C PHE A 130 23.35 4.91 -30.61
N ASN A 131 23.15 6.23 -30.72
CA ASN A 131 23.79 7.24 -29.86
C ASN A 131 22.74 8.01 -29.06
N PHE A 132 22.99 8.26 -27.77
CA PHE A 132 22.08 9.04 -26.91
C PHE A 132 21.87 10.49 -27.40
N ILE A 133 22.82 11.03 -28.15
CA ILE A 133 22.73 12.37 -28.77
C ILE A 133 21.74 12.37 -29.95
N ASP A 134 21.72 11.30 -30.75
CA ASP A 134 20.78 11.15 -31.88
C ASP A 134 19.32 11.00 -31.43
N LEU A 135 19.09 10.62 -30.17
CA LEU A 135 17.76 10.61 -29.54
C LEU A 135 17.21 12.02 -29.32
N ILE A 136 18.09 13.01 -29.06
CA ILE A 136 17.70 14.41 -28.87
C ILE A 136 17.30 15.04 -30.21
N ASP A 137 17.96 14.65 -31.30
CA ASP A 137 17.70 15.17 -32.64
C ASP A 137 16.45 14.58 -33.32
N LYS A 138 15.90 13.47 -32.79
CA LYS A 138 14.65 12.86 -33.26
C LYS A 138 13.48 13.23 -32.34
N PRO A 139 12.70 14.30 -32.64
CA PRO A 139 11.65 14.79 -31.74
C PRO A 139 10.55 13.76 -31.47
N GLU A 140 10.22 12.89 -32.42
CA GLU A 140 9.19 11.85 -32.26
C GLU A 140 9.61 10.75 -31.28
N ALA A 141 10.85 10.26 -31.39
CA ALA A 141 11.39 9.22 -30.50
C ALA A 141 11.59 9.77 -29.08
N LEU A 142 12.06 11.01 -28.95
CA LEU A 142 12.18 11.71 -27.68
C LEU A 142 10.82 11.87 -26.97
N LEU A 143 9.78 12.24 -27.72
CA LEU A 143 8.44 12.43 -27.17
C LEU A 143 7.83 11.11 -26.65
N ILE A 144 8.01 10.01 -27.39
CA ILE A 144 7.59 8.67 -26.96
C ILE A 144 8.37 8.24 -25.71
N PHE A 145 9.68 8.46 -25.67
CA PHE A 145 10.53 8.10 -24.54
C PHE A 145 10.21 8.90 -23.26
N LEU A 146 10.01 10.21 -23.37
CA LEU A 146 9.58 11.03 -22.24
C LEU A 146 8.16 10.69 -21.80
N GLY A 147 7.27 10.38 -22.75
CA GLY A 147 5.90 9.94 -22.48
C GLY A 147 5.85 8.62 -21.71
N THR A 148 6.70 7.64 -22.04
CA THR A 148 6.77 6.36 -21.31
C THR A 148 7.34 6.53 -19.90
N ILE A 149 8.36 7.38 -19.72
CA ILE A 149 8.88 7.74 -18.40
C ILE A 149 7.78 8.39 -17.53
N LEU A 150 7.06 9.37 -18.10
CA LEU A 150 5.97 10.06 -17.41
C LEU A 150 4.85 9.09 -17.01
N LEU A 151 4.48 8.17 -17.91
CA LEU A 151 3.49 7.12 -17.62
C LEU A 151 3.96 6.22 -16.47
N GLY A 152 5.26 5.91 -16.39
CA GLY A 152 5.86 5.19 -15.26
C GLY A 152 5.67 5.90 -13.92
N PHE A 153 5.88 7.22 -13.88
CA PHE A 153 5.62 8.02 -12.67
C PHE A 153 4.14 8.05 -12.28
N ILE A 154 3.23 8.15 -13.26
CA ILE A 154 1.78 8.09 -13.03
C ILE A 154 1.39 6.74 -12.43
N ILE A 155 1.90 5.64 -12.97
CA ILE A 155 1.66 4.28 -12.43
C ILE A 155 2.09 4.19 -10.97
N LEU A 156 3.32 4.64 -10.68
CA LEU A 156 3.86 4.62 -9.34
C LEU A 156 3.01 5.44 -8.36
N PHE A 157 2.56 6.62 -8.78
CA PHE A 157 1.68 7.48 -8.00
C PHE A 157 0.31 6.83 -7.71
N VAL A 158 -0.30 6.18 -8.71
CA VAL A 158 -1.58 5.47 -8.57
C VAL A 158 -1.45 4.28 -7.62
N ILE A 159 -0.35 3.52 -7.69
CA ILE A 159 -0.08 2.40 -6.79
C ILE A 159 0.05 2.89 -5.34
N ILE A 160 0.88 3.92 -5.10
CA ILE A 160 1.10 4.48 -3.75
C ILE A 160 -0.22 5.01 -3.17
N SER A 161 -1.00 5.75 -3.95
CA SER A 161 -2.28 6.31 -3.51
C SER A 161 -3.30 5.21 -3.17
N SER A 162 -3.32 4.13 -3.93
CA SER A 162 -4.23 2.99 -3.72
C SER A 162 -3.90 2.21 -2.44
N LEU A 163 -2.61 2.11 -2.07
CA LEU A 163 -2.15 1.46 -0.84
C LEU A 163 -2.33 2.36 0.40
N LEU A 164 -2.19 3.68 0.26
CA LEU A 164 -2.31 4.64 1.38
C LEU A 164 -3.70 4.70 2.00
N ILE A 165 -4.76 4.53 1.20
CA ILE A 165 -6.15 4.67 1.66
C ILE A 165 -6.48 3.67 2.80
N PRO A 166 -6.34 2.34 2.60
CA PRO A 166 -6.64 1.37 3.65
C PRO A 166 -5.69 1.49 4.85
N ASP A 167 -4.42 1.81 4.61
CA ASP A 167 -3.41 2.08 5.64
C ASP A 167 -3.85 3.17 6.63
N ILE A 168 -4.32 4.31 6.09
CA ILE A 168 -4.79 5.45 6.89
C ILE A 168 -6.04 5.11 7.68
N ILE A 169 -7.00 4.39 7.08
CA ILE A 169 -8.25 4.01 7.75
C ILE A 169 -7.94 3.15 8.98
N MET A 170 -7.06 2.15 8.82
CA MET A 170 -6.72 1.25 9.91
C MET A 170 -5.89 1.95 10.99
N GLN A 171 -4.94 2.81 10.60
CA GLN A 171 -4.15 3.59 11.54
C GLN A 171 -5.01 4.54 12.37
N LYS A 172 -6.04 5.16 11.78
CA LYS A 172 -7.00 6.02 12.52
C LYS A 172 -7.74 5.25 13.61
N LYS A 173 -8.27 4.05 13.31
CA LYS A 173 -8.94 3.23 14.33
C LYS A 173 -7.95 2.80 15.40
N LEU A 174 -6.74 2.38 15.01
CA LEU A 174 -5.72 1.95 15.96
C LEU A 174 -5.28 3.08 16.90
N ASN A 175 -5.10 4.31 16.39
CA ASN A 175 -4.80 5.47 17.22
C ASN A 175 -5.91 5.74 18.25
N SER A 176 -7.19 5.69 17.83
CA SER A 176 -8.33 5.86 18.74
C SER A 176 -8.36 4.79 19.84
N ILE A 177 -8.04 3.54 19.49
CA ILE A 177 -7.92 2.43 20.45
C ILE A 177 -6.80 2.71 21.47
N TRP A 178 -5.61 3.13 21.00
CA TRP A 178 -4.48 3.39 21.88
C TRP A 178 -4.68 4.61 22.78
N GLU A 179 -5.36 5.65 22.30
CA GLU A 179 -5.77 6.80 23.11
C GLU A 179 -6.71 6.38 24.25
N LYS A 180 -7.74 5.57 23.96
CA LYS A 180 -8.65 5.02 25.00
C LYS A 180 -7.90 4.20 26.05
N ILE A 181 -6.92 3.40 25.65
CA ILE A 181 -6.09 2.62 26.59
C ILE A 181 -5.26 3.55 27.48
N ARG A 182 -4.64 4.57 26.88
CA ARG A 182 -3.79 5.52 27.61
C ARG A 182 -4.59 6.38 28.57
N SER A 183 -5.82 6.76 28.24
CA SER A 183 -6.69 7.54 29.13
C SER A 183 -7.28 6.73 30.29
N LYS A 184 -7.35 5.40 30.17
CA LYS A 184 -7.82 4.49 31.24
C LYS A 184 -6.71 4.12 32.24
N LYS A 185 -5.46 4.50 31.98
CA LYS A 185 -4.30 4.17 32.80
C LYS A 185 -3.84 5.39 33.59
#